data_AF-A0A927SF25-F1
#
_entry.id   AF-A0A927SF25-F1
#
_cell.length_a   1.000
_cell.length_b   1.000
_cell.length_c   1.000
_cell.angle_alpha   90.00
_cell.angle_beta   90.00
_cell.angle_gamma   90.00
#
_symmetry.space_group_name_H-M   'P 1'
#
loop_
_entity.id
_entity.type
_entity.pdbx_description
1 polymer ?
#
loop_
_entity_poly.entity_id
_entity_poly.type
_entity_poly.pdbx_seq_one_letter_code
_entity_poly.pdbx_strand_id
1 'polypeptide(L)' 'MTPEEKRIWAVTQLQTRAAALQRLPKKDDFDEVTRARIKAFLGPWPRALEAAGLKQPRPTPSKKRRDHP' A
#
# COMPACT_ATOMS: atom_id res chain seq x y z
N MET A 1 17.04 -2.91 -11.31
CA MET A 1 15.87 -3.28 -10.49
C MET A 1 15.79 -4.78 -10.34
N THR A 2 16.37 -5.27 -9.25
CA THR A 2 16.19 -6.63 -8.77
C THR A 2 14.72 -6.87 -8.38
N PRO A 3 14.27 -8.13 -8.33
CA PRO A 3 12.93 -8.46 -7.82
C PRO A 3 12.67 -7.91 -6.41
N GLU A 4 13.70 -7.75 -5.58
CA GLU A 4 13.62 -7.16 -4.25
C GLU A 4 13.29 -5.66 -4.31
N GLU A 5 14.03 -4.88 -5.12
CA GLU A 5 13.79 -3.45 -5.29
C GLU A 5 12.38 -3.15 -5.81
N LYS A 6 11.88 -4.00 -6.73
CA LYS A 6 10.51 -3.88 -7.27
C LYS A 6 9.45 -4.11 -6.21
N ARG A 7 9.68 -5.05 -5.28
CA ARG A 7 8.78 -5.31 -4.15
C ARG A 7 8.77 -4.15 -3.16
N ILE A 8 9.96 -3.63 -2.80
CA ILE A 8 10.09 -2.47 -1.92
C ILE A 8 9.36 -1.28 -2.53
N TRP A 9 9.58 -0.99 -3.82
CA TRP A 9 8.89 0.08 -4.53
C TRP A 9 7.36 -0.08 -4.45
N ALA A 10 6.83 -1.28 -4.72
CA ALA A 10 5.39 -1.54 -4.66
C ALA A 10 4.82 -1.36 -3.24
N VAL A 11 5.54 -1.80 -2.20
CA VAL A 11 5.18 -1.57 -0.80
C VAL A 11 5.16 -0.08 -0.47
N THR A 12 6.19 0.66 -0.87
CA THR A 12 6.27 2.11 -0.66
C THR A 12 5.11 2.82 -1.35
N GLN A 13 4.76 2.47 -2.60
CA GLN A 13 3.60 3.07 -3.29
C GLN A 13 2.30 2.85 -2.51
N LEU A 14 2.09 1.63 -2.01
CA LEU A 14 0.94 1.30 -1.18
C LEU A 14 0.93 2.12 0.12
N GLN A 15 2.06 2.20 0.83
CA GLN A 15 2.17 2.93 2.10
C GLN A 15 2.00 4.45 1.92
N THR A 16 2.64 5.05 0.91
CA THR A 16 2.49 6.47 0.60
C THR A 16 1.05 6.81 0.27
N ARG A 17 0.39 5.98 -0.56
CA ARG A 17 -1.01 6.22 -0.92
C ARG A 17 -1.95 6.04 0.26
N ALA A 18 -1.69 5.03 1.10
CA ALA A 18 -2.46 4.81 2.33
C ALA A 18 -2.32 5.97 3.31
N ALA A 19 -1.10 6.51 3.47
CA ALA A 19 -0.84 7.67 4.30
C ALA A 19 -1.54 8.93 3.77
N ALA A 20 -1.51 9.16 2.46
CA ALA A 20 -2.17 10.29 1.81
C ALA A 20 -3.69 10.23 1.90
N LEU A 21 -4.28 9.04 1.71
CA LEU A 21 -5.73 8.85 1.75
C LEU A 21 -6.27 8.60 3.16
N GLN A 22 -5.39 8.40 4.15
CA GLN A 22 -5.72 7.96 5.51
C GLN A 22 -6.61 6.70 5.56
N ARG A 23 -6.57 5.87 4.52
CA ARG A 23 -7.35 4.62 4.38
C ARG A 23 -6.57 3.58 3.60
N LEU A 24 -7.05 2.33 3.62
CA LEU A 24 -6.54 1.28 2.73
C LEU A 24 -6.72 1.71 1.26
N PRO A 25 -5.63 1.83 0.49
CA PRO A 25 -5.70 2.21 -0.89
C PRO A 25 -6.27 1.02 -1.67
N LYS A 26 -7.33 1.28 -2.45
CA LYS A 26 -7.93 0.27 -3.29
C LYS A 26 -7.13 0.19 -4.59
N LYS A 27 -7.30 -0.93 -5.28
CA LYS A 27 -6.76 -1.12 -6.64
C LYS A 27 -7.23 -0.06 -7.66
N ASP A 28 -8.32 0.64 -7.34
CA ASP A 28 -8.88 1.76 -8.12
C ASP A 28 -8.23 3.11 -7.80
N ASP A 29 -7.58 3.24 -6.63
CA ASP A 29 -6.84 4.46 -6.25
C ASP A 29 -5.49 4.60 -6.99
N PHE A 30 -5.16 3.61 -7.82
CA PHE A 30 -3.94 3.55 -8.63
C PHE A 30 -4.27 3.48 -10.10
N ASP A 31 -3.40 4.11 -10.88
CA ASP A 31 -3.39 4.00 -12.34
C ASP A 31 -3.24 2.54 -12.80
N GLU A 32 -3.81 2.18 -13.95
CA GLU A 32 -3.78 0.81 -14.47
C GLU A 32 -2.35 0.26 -14.58
N VAL A 33 -1.42 1.11 -15.00
CA VAL A 33 0.00 0.77 -15.14
C VAL A 33 0.61 0.47 -13.76
N THR A 34 0.36 1.33 -12.78
CA THR A 34 0.89 1.19 -11.41
C THR A 34 0.28 -0.01 -10.71
N ARG A 35 -1.03 -0.22 -10.87
CA ARG A 35 -1.77 -1.38 -10.37
C ARG A 35 -1.22 -2.69 -10.94
N ALA A 36 -0.98 -2.73 -12.26
CA ALA A 36 -0.42 -3.91 -12.92
C ALA A 36 1.01 -4.21 -12.41
N ARG A 37 1.84 -3.18 -12.22
CA ARG A 37 3.19 -3.32 -11.64
C ARG A 37 3.16 -3.83 -10.21
N ILE A 38 2.37 -3.22 -9.32
CA ILE A 38 2.22 -3.66 -7.92
C ILE A 38 1.76 -5.12 -7.88
N LYS A 39 0.76 -5.47 -8.70
CA LYS A 39 0.27 -6.86 -8.83
C LYS A 39 1.35 -7.82 -9.33
N ALA A 40 2.17 -7.41 -10.30
CA ALA A 40 3.25 -8.23 -10.82
C ALA A 40 4.37 -8.46 -9.78
N PHE A 41 4.63 -7.48 -8.90
CA PHE A 41 5.74 -7.54 -7.94
C PHE A 41 5.36 -8.18 -6.60
N LEU A 42 4.20 -7.83 -6.06
CA LEU A 42 3.70 -8.32 -4.76
C LEU A 42 2.70 -9.46 -4.91
N GLY A 43 2.25 -9.75 -6.13
CA GLY A 43 1.25 -10.76 -6.41
C GLY A 43 -0.17 -10.25 -6.16
N PRO A 44 -1.10 -11.09 -5.69
CA PRO A 44 -2.49 -10.71 -5.55
C PRO A 44 -2.66 -9.55 -4.55
N TRP A 45 -3.59 -8.62 -4.85
CA TRP A 45 -3.79 -7.39 -4.07
C TRP A 45 -3.92 -7.57 -2.55
N PRO A 46 -4.63 -8.60 -2.03
CA PRO A 46 -4.69 -8.84 -0.58
C PRO A 46 -3.30 -9.05 0.02
N ARG A 47 -2.45 -9.83 -0.66
CA ARG A 47 -1.08 -10.14 -0.23
C ARG A 47 -0.15 -8.94 -0.39
N ALA A 48 -0.41 -8.09 -1.37
CA ALA A 48 0.29 -6.81 -1.50
C ALA A 48 0.00 -5.87 -0.34
N LEU A 49 -1.26 -5.80 0.11
CA LEU A 49 -1.65 -5.01 1.29
C LEU A 49 -1.09 -5.60 2.60
N GLU A 50 -0.99 -6.93 2.71
CA GLU A 50 -0.31 -7.59 3.83
C GLU A 50 1.19 -7.32 3.83
N ALA A 51 1.85 -7.46 2.67
CA ALA A 51 3.26 -7.15 2.49
C ALA A 51 3.59 -5.68 2.79
N ALA A 52 2.65 -4.78 2.51
CA ALA A 52 2.78 -3.36 2.84
C ALA A 52 2.47 -3.02 4.31
N GLY A 53 2.08 -4.01 5.13
CA GLY A 53 1.68 -3.80 6.51
C GLY A 53 0.38 -2.99 6.67
N LEU A 54 -0.38 -2.83 5.58
CA LEU A 54 -1.61 -2.03 5.56
C LEU A 54 -2.81 -2.80 6.09
N LYS A 55 -2.86 -4.11 5.81
CA LYS A 55 -3.92 -4.99 6.29
C LYS A 55 -3.44 -5.80 7.49
N GLN A 56 -3.76 -5.33 8.70
CA GLN A 56 -3.71 -6.16 9.90
C GLN A 56 -5.05 -6.92 10.04
N PRO A 57 -5.06 -8.16 10.55
CA PRO A 57 -6.30 -8.77 11.04
C PRO A 57 -6.80 -7.90 12.21
N ARG A 58 -7.89 -7.14 11.99
CA ARG A 58 -8.42 -6.13 12.93
C ARG A 58 -8.87 -6.77 14.27
N PRO A 59 -8.97 -6.02 15.41
CA PRO A 59 -9.60 -4.70 15.53
C PRO A 59 -8.72 -3.66 16.26
N THR A 60 -8.58 -2.43 15.75
CA THR A 60 -9.15 -1.19 16.33
C THR A 60 -8.67 0.03 15.53
N PRO A 61 -9.39 1.18 15.58
CA PRO A 61 -9.01 2.39 14.85
C PRO A 61 -7.94 3.18 15.61
N SER A 62 -6.65 2.89 15.38
CA SER A 62 -5.56 3.63 16.04
C SER A 62 -4.96 4.72 15.13
N LYS A 63 -5.65 5.86 15.17
CA LYS A 63 -5.19 7.26 15.19
C LYS A 63 -3.68 7.49 15.40
N LYS A 64 -3.04 8.30 14.54
CA LYS A 64 -2.01 9.35 14.86
C LYS A 64 -2.03 10.41 13.73
N ARG A 65 -2.69 11.57 13.90
CA ARG A 65 -2.21 12.88 14.42
C ARG A 65 -0.89 13.40 13.81
N ARG A 66 -1.03 14.46 12.99
CA ARG A 66 -0.21 15.68 12.89
C ARG A 66 -1.15 16.72 12.28
N ASP A 67 -1.86 17.51 13.09
CA ASP A 67 -1.38 18.76 13.67
C ASP A 67 -0.77 19.66 12.59
N HIS A 68 -1.51 20.70 12.19
CA HIS A 68 -0.98 21.83 11.45
C HIS A 68 -1.43 23.09 12.20
N PRO A 69 -0.51 23.82 12.87
CA PRO A 69 -0.74 25.19 13.30
C PRO A 69 -0.71 26.15 12.11
#